data_AF-A0A927NV79-F1
#
_entry.id   AF-A0A927NV79-F1
#
_cell.length_a   1.000
_cell.length_b   1.000
_cell.length_c   1.000
_cell.angle_alpha   90.00
_cell.angle_beta   90.00
_cell.angle_gamma   90.00
#
_symmetry.space_group_name_H-M   'P 1'
#
loop_
_entity.id
_entity.type
_entity.pdbx_description
1 polymer ?
#
loop_
_entity_poly.entity_id
_entity_poly.type
_entity_poly.pdbx_seq_one_letter_code
_entity_poly.pdbx_strand_id
1 'polypeptide(L)'
;MKKAKKFLVGLLAILSVSAFAWGVTGCDDDEQSAPSTPQTQECVHTFSDWEYYTANDYCEEKLYFRICEKCNEVESKKGTADDHVFETYCCDYKTHWKQCNNCQRIVETGEHIINAEHYCTVCGELVGTDGLIFDVSNGVSATVFGYTGADANVVIPAWYNGLLVTTIDEDVFYDCDGLTNVTIPDSVTMIGSSAFYDCDGLTNVTIPDSVTMIGSSAFYGCDSLTSVYYAGDIASWCAIDFAEGGANPLLSRADFYISNEKVVDLVIPDGVKIIRNRAFCGANFKTIIISDSVKDIERSAFANCDSLTSVTIPDLVTTIGEWAFYSCDNLTNVTIGNSVTTIESNAFYDCENLTSVVFADTSTWYYTDNYEDWQNKVNGTQVDVSDPARAADLLRYSYWYKL
;
A
#
# COMPACT_ATOMS: atom_id res chain seq x y z
N MET A 1 -26.48 13.31 57.99
CA MET A 1 -26.28 12.44 59.18
C MET A 1 -26.38 10.93 58.88
N LYS A 2 -27.26 10.43 58.00
CA LYS A 2 -27.29 9.00 57.60
C LYS A 2 -26.09 8.53 56.74
N LYS A 3 -25.54 9.39 55.87
CA LYS A 3 -24.31 9.08 55.07
C LYS A 3 -23.02 9.04 55.93
N ALA A 4 -22.90 9.87 56.96
CA ALA A 4 -21.75 9.89 57.86
C ALA A 4 -21.72 8.69 58.84
N LYS A 5 -22.89 8.16 59.24
CA LYS A 5 -22.98 6.93 60.04
C LYS A 5 -22.60 5.67 59.25
N LYS A 6 -22.94 5.59 57.95
CA LYS A 6 -22.51 4.48 57.07
C LYS A 6 -20.99 4.46 56.85
N PHE A 7 -20.37 5.63 56.72
CA PHE A 7 -18.91 5.77 56.55
C PHE A 7 -18.12 5.32 57.79
N LEU A 8 -18.64 5.58 59.00
CA LEU A 8 -17.98 5.18 60.26
C LEU A 8 -18.08 3.66 60.53
N VAL A 9 -19.19 3.03 60.15
CA VAL A 9 -19.39 1.57 60.28
C VAL A 9 -18.48 0.80 59.31
N GLY A 10 -18.30 1.32 58.08
CA GLY A 10 -17.34 0.77 57.12
C GLY A 10 -15.88 0.85 57.59
N LEU A 11 -15.48 1.96 58.24
CA LEU A 11 -14.11 2.11 58.76
C LEU A 11 -13.81 1.19 59.96
N LEU A 12 -14.81 0.86 60.77
CA LEU A 12 -14.68 -0.06 61.91
C LEU A 12 -14.50 -1.52 61.49
N ALA A 13 -15.08 -1.93 60.36
CA ALA A 13 -14.87 -3.26 59.78
C ALA A 13 -13.44 -3.46 59.24
N ILE A 14 -12.72 -2.38 58.90
CA ILE A 14 -11.32 -2.43 58.42
C ILE A 14 -10.35 -2.78 59.56
N LEU A 15 -10.69 -2.45 60.81
CA LEU A 15 -9.82 -2.68 61.97
C LEU A 15 -9.88 -4.13 62.51
N SER A 16 -10.84 -4.96 62.09
CA SER A 16 -10.96 -6.36 62.54
C SER A 16 -10.39 -7.39 61.57
N VAL A 17 -10.06 -7.02 60.32
CA VAL A 17 -9.59 -7.99 59.30
C VAL A 17 -8.08 -8.25 59.37
N SER A 18 -7.33 -7.56 60.24
CA SER A 18 -5.92 -7.85 60.50
C SER A 18 -5.67 -8.93 61.57
N ALA A 19 -6.71 -9.62 62.07
CA ALA A 19 -6.53 -10.69 63.04
C ALA A 19 -7.53 -11.85 62.83
N PHE A 20 -6.95 -13.02 62.56
CA PHE A 20 -7.49 -14.37 62.76
C PHE A 20 -8.52 -14.93 61.77
N ALA A 21 -8.06 -15.97 61.09
CA ALA A 21 -8.87 -17.09 60.64
C ALA A 21 -9.47 -17.85 61.83
N TRP A 22 -10.61 -18.49 61.56
CA TRP A 22 -11.43 -19.40 62.40
C TRP A 22 -12.28 -18.76 63.49
N GLY A 23 -13.55 -19.19 63.53
CA GLY A 23 -14.29 -19.29 64.79
C GLY A 23 -15.74 -18.82 64.70
N VAL A 24 -16.63 -19.78 64.44
CA VAL A 24 -18.05 -19.67 64.73
C VAL A 24 -18.22 -19.51 66.25
N THR A 25 -18.90 -18.45 66.69
CA THR A 25 -19.53 -18.32 68.02
C THR A 25 -20.91 -17.73 67.75
N GLY A 26 -22.03 -18.46 67.85
CA GLY A 26 -22.42 -19.30 68.98
C GLY A 26 -23.13 -18.41 70.00
N CYS A 27 -24.36 -18.00 69.69
CA CYS A 27 -25.30 -17.53 70.70
C CYS A 27 -26.23 -18.72 71.00
N ASP A 28 -26.18 -19.26 72.21
CA ASP A 28 -27.37 -19.67 72.97
C ASP A 28 -26.98 -20.16 74.38
N ASP A 29 -27.81 -19.78 75.35
CA ASP A 29 -28.20 -20.40 76.64
C ASP A 29 -28.95 -19.27 77.39
N ASP A 30 -30.24 -19.34 77.73
CA ASP A 30 -31.09 -20.38 78.35
C ASP A 30 -32.58 -20.15 77.93
N GLU A 31 -33.54 -21.08 77.88
CA GLU A 31 -33.72 -22.36 78.57
C GLU A 31 -34.80 -23.23 77.86
N GLN A 32 -34.58 -24.56 77.90
CA GLN A 32 -35.52 -25.71 77.85
C GLN A 32 -36.02 -26.34 76.52
N SER A 33 -35.41 -27.51 76.26
CA SER A 33 -35.93 -28.81 75.77
C SER A 33 -35.43 -29.32 74.40
N ALA A 34 -34.85 -30.54 74.44
CA ALA A 34 -34.06 -31.25 73.43
C ALA A 34 -34.90 -31.98 72.33
N PRO A 35 -34.28 -32.76 71.41
CA PRO A 35 -33.26 -32.41 70.42
C PRO A 35 -33.77 -32.67 68.99
N SER A 36 -33.42 -31.83 68.03
CA SER A 36 -33.43 -32.20 66.61
C SER A 36 -32.34 -31.43 65.89
N THR A 37 -31.44 -32.16 65.22
CA THR A 37 -30.52 -31.77 64.14
C THR A 37 -30.36 -30.26 63.90
N PRO A 38 -29.15 -29.66 64.00
CA PRO A 38 -28.97 -28.28 63.60
C PRO A 38 -29.14 -28.19 62.07
N GLN A 39 -30.35 -27.87 61.64
CA GLN A 39 -30.57 -27.29 60.33
C GLN A 39 -29.87 -25.94 60.34
N THR A 40 -28.94 -25.73 59.42
CA THR A 40 -28.46 -24.39 59.08
C THR A 40 -29.65 -23.60 58.55
N GLN A 41 -30.36 -22.92 59.44
CA GLN A 41 -31.41 -22.01 59.08
C GLN A 41 -30.73 -20.77 58.48
N GLU A 42 -30.79 -20.63 57.17
CA GLU A 42 -30.45 -19.38 56.50
C GLU A 42 -31.28 -18.28 57.14
N CYS A 43 -30.63 -17.30 57.78
CA CYS A 43 -31.29 -16.08 58.21
C CYS A 43 -31.85 -15.41 56.94
N VAL A 44 -33.17 -15.48 56.73
CA VAL A 44 -33.87 -14.85 55.59
C VAL A 44 -33.94 -13.34 55.83
N HIS A 45 -32.79 -12.70 55.77
CA HIS A 45 -32.62 -11.27 55.87
C HIS A 45 -32.44 -10.72 54.45
N THR A 46 -33.25 -9.73 54.06
CA THR A 46 -33.02 -9.01 52.81
C THR A 46 -31.81 -8.10 52.99
N PHE A 47 -30.75 -8.39 52.24
CA PHE A 47 -29.57 -7.55 52.12
C PHE A 47 -29.73 -6.57 50.96
N SER A 48 -29.07 -5.42 51.09
CA SER A 48 -28.89 -4.50 49.97
C SER A 48 -28.11 -5.15 48.82
N ASP A 49 -28.12 -4.50 47.65
CA ASP A 49 -27.17 -4.81 46.58
C ASP A 49 -25.73 -4.64 47.09
N TRP A 50 -24.81 -5.35 46.44
CA TRP A 50 -23.38 -5.28 46.73
C TRP A 50 -22.81 -3.92 46.31
N GLU A 51 -22.16 -3.22 47.24
CA GLU A 51 -21.39 -1.99 47.01
C GLU A 51 -19.88 -2.32 47.14
N TYR A 52 -18.98 -1.55 46.51
CA TYR A 52 -17.51 -1.73 46.63
C TYR A 52 -16.82 -0.45 47.13
N TYR A 53 -15.64 -0.58 47.75
CA TYR A 53 -14.96 0.58 48.40
C TYR A 53 -13.45 0.76 48.10
N THR A 54 -12.81 -0.07 47.26
CA THR A 54 -11.35 0.06 47.11
C THR A 54 -10.93 1.22 46.21
N ALA A 55 -9.84 1.90 46.61
CA ALA A 55 -9.04 2.80 45.77
C ALA A 55 -8.04 2.05 44.86
N ASN A 56 -8.10 0.72 44.87
CA ASN A 56 -7.21 -0.14 44.10
C ASN A 56 -7.94 -0.58 42.83
N ASP A 57 -7.26 -0.41 41.69
CA ASP A 57 -7.87 -0.61 40.38
C ASP A 57 -8.02 -2.10 40.04
N TYR A 58 -7.39 -3.04 40.73
CA TYR A 58 -7.47 -4.47 40.39
C TYR A 58 -8.83 -5.10 40.75
N CYS A 59 -9.53 -5.65 39.74
CA CYS A 59 -10.85 -6.28 39.88
C CYS A 59 -10.91 -7.38 40.96
N GLU A 60 -9.88 -8.23 41.08
CA GLU A 60 -9.78 -9.32 42.06
C GLU A 60 -9.45 -8.87 43.49
N GLU A 61 -9.01 -7.61 43.64
CA GLU A 61 -8.68 -7.03 44.95
C GLU A 61 -9.77 -6.07 45.45
N LYS A 62 -10.84 -5.86 44.65
CA LYS A 62 -12.01 -5.09 45.08
C LYS A 62 -12.69 -5.79 46.26
N LEU A 63 -12.93 -5.05 47.34
CA LEU A 63 -13.69 -5.51 48.49
C LEU A 63 -15.14 -5.03 48.33
N TYR A 64 -16.04 -5.99 48.19
CA TYR A 64 -17.47 -5.76 48.11
C TYR A 64 -18.10 -5.97 49.49
N PHE A 65 -19.12 -5.18 49.80
CA PHE A 65 -19.93 -5.33 51.00
C PHE A 65 -21.42 -5.15 50.69
N ARG A 66 -22.28 -5.73 51.51
CA ARG A 66 -23.71 -5.43 51.53
C ARG A 66 -24.23 -5.43 52.95
N ILE A 67 -25.32 -4.71 53.18
CA ILE A 67 -25.83 -4.47 54.53
C ILE A 67 -27.25 -5.03 54.62
N CYS A 68 -27.55 -5.78 55.67
CA CYS A 68 -28.93 -6.12 56.00
C CYS A 68 -29.67 -4.88 56.49
N GLU A 69 -30.75 -4.50 55.82
CA GLU A 69 -31.50 -3.29 56.15
C GLU A 69 -32.22 -3.35 57.50
N LYS A 70 -32.43 -4.55 58.05
CA LYS A 70 -33.14 -4.76 59.32
C LYS A 70 -32.22 -4.77 60.54
N CYS A 71 -31.06 -5.42 60.46
CA CYS A 71 -30.14 -5.59 61.60
C CYS A 71 -28.81 -4.84 61.45
N ASN A 72 -28.55 -4.20 60.29
CA ASN A 72 -27.27 -3.57 59.93
C ASN A 72 -26.06 -4.53 59.93
N GLU A 73 -26.28 -5.83 59.86
CA GLU A 73 -25.22 -6.81 59.68
C GLU A 73 -24.56 -6.61 58.31
N VAL A 74 -23.23 -6.70 58.26
CA VAL A 74 -22.43 -6.44 57.07
C VAL A 74 -21.81 -7.75 56.60
N GLU A 75 -22.12 -8.13 55.36
CA GLU A 75 -21.37 -9.17 54.66
C GLU A 75 -20.29 -8.52 53.79
N SER A 76 -19.15 -9.19 53.67
CA SER A 76 -18.07 -8.76 52.77
C SER A 76 -17.53 -9.94 51.96
N LYS A 77 -17.09 -9.66 50.73
CA LYS A 77 -16.37 -10.61 49.88
C LYS A 77 -15.25 -9.90 49.12
N LYS A 78 -14.22 -10.66 48.75
CA LYS A 78 -13.27 -10.22 47.72
C LYS A 78 -13.86 -10.43 46.34
N GLY A 79 -13.50 -9.55 45.41
CA GLY A 79 -13.71 -9.77 44.00
C GLY A 79 -13.03 -11.06 43.54
N THR A 80 -13.55 -11.63 42.47
CA THR A 80 -13.14 -12.88 41.86
C THR A 80 -12.80 -12.64 40.39
N ALA A 81 -12.19 -13.63 39.72
CA ALA A 81 -11.92 -13.53 38.29
C ALA A 81 -13.20 -13.29 37.46
N ASP A 82 -14.36 -13.72 37.94
CA ASP A 82 -15.67 -13.49 37.32
C ASP A 82 -16.10 -12.00 37.32
N ASP A 83 -15.45 -11.15 38.12
CA ASP A 83 -15.71 -9.70 38.14
C ASP A 83 -14.99 -8.94 37.02
N HIS A 84 -14.14 -9.63 36.23
CA HIS A 84 -13.62 -9.07 35.00
C HIS A 84 -14.68 -9.14 33.89
N VAL A 85 -15.18 -7.98 33.47
CA VAL A 85 -16.08 -7.84 32.32
C VAL A 85 -15.27 -7.35 31.13
N PHE A 86 -15.31 -8.10 30.02
CA PHE A 86 -14.65 -7.77 28.76
C PHE A 86 -15.71 -7.65 27.67
N GLU A 87 -15.94 -6.45 27.15
CA GLU A 87 -16.93 -6.22 26.09
C GLU A 87 -16.28 -5.80 24.76
N THR A 88 -14.97 -5.58 24.72
CA THR A 88 -14.29 -5.03 23.55
C THR A 88 -12.87 -5.59 23.43
N TYR A 89 -12.49 -5.97 22.21
CA TYR A 89 -11.09 -6.16 21.85
C TYR A 89 -10.53 -4.82 21.41
N CYS A 90 -9.44 -4.40 22.04
CA CYS A 90 -8.65 -3.24 21.63
C CYS A 90 -7.51 -3.70 20.73
N CYS A 91 -6.95 -2.79 19.95
CA CYS A 91 -5.81 -3.11 19.09
C CYS A 91 -4.91 -1.91 18.82
N ASP A 92 -3.66 -2.22 18.50
CA ASP A 92 -2.70 -1.35 17.81
C ASP A 92 -2.25 -2.04 16.51
N TYR A 93 -1.20 -1.58 15.84
CA TYR A 93 -0.73 -2.19 14.59
C TYR A 93 0.01 -3.54 14.79
N LYS A 94 0.47 -3.86 16.00
CA LYS A 94 1.27 -5.07 16.29
C LYS A 94 0.42 -6.18 16.90
N THR A 95 -0.53 -5.83 17.75
CA THR A 95 -1.28 -6.78 18.56
C THR A 95 -2.72 -6.34 18.77
N HIS A 96 -3.59 -7.32 18.99
CA HIS A 96 -4.89 -7.09 19.63
C HIS A 96 -4.81 -7.53 21.08
N TRP A 97 -5.61 -6.89 21.92
CA TRP A 97 -5.70 -7.25 23.33
C TRP A 97 -7.10 -7.06 23.91
N LYS A 98 -7.42 -7.82 24.95
CA LYS A 98 -8.62 -7.58 25.76
C LYS A 98 -8.28 -6.69 26.93
N GLN A 99 -9.08 -5.63 27.12
CA GLN A 99 -9.02 -4.77 28.29
C GLN A 99 -10.28 -4.95 29.13
N CYS A 100 -10.13 -5.13 30.45
CA CYS A 100 -11.28 -5.21 31.35
C CYS A 100 -11.94 -3.83 31.51
N ASN A 101 -13.25 -3.73 31.30
CA ASN A 101 -13.99 -2.47 31.44
C ASN A 101 -13.97 -1.93 32.88
N ASN A 102 -13.90 -2.82 33.87
CA ASN A 102 -14.01 -2.49 35.29
C ASN A 102 -12.67 -2.03 35.93
N CYS A 103 -11.54 -2.50 35.40
CA CYS A 103 -10.21 -2.25 35.97
C CYS A 103 -9.14 -1.84 34.96
N GLN A 104 -9.50 -1.70 33.68
CA GLN A 104 -8.63 -1.26 32.59
C GLN A 104 -7.39 -2.14 32.38
N ARG A 105 -7.35 -3.33 32.98
CA ARG A 105 -6.23 -4.27 32.86
C ARG A 105 -6.28 -5.04 31.54
N ILE A 106 -5.13 -5.18 30.91
CA ILE A 106 -4.92 -6.04 29.74
C ILE A 106 -4.70 -7.48 30.19
N VAL A 107 -5.43 -8.45 29.61
CA VAL A 107 -5.42 -9.85 30.07
C VAL A 107 -5.08 -10.89 29.00
N GLU A 108 -5.30 -10.56 27.72
CA GLU A 108 -4.98 -11.42 26.58
C GLU A 108 -4.36 -10.53 25.51
N THR A 109 -3.24 -10.96 24.94
CA THR A 109 -2.53 -10.28 23.85
C THR A 109 -2.24 -11.31 22.77
N GLY A 110 -2.59 -11.02 21.53
CA GLY A 110 -2.30 -11.86 20.37
C GLY A 110 -1.84 -11.03 19.18
N GLU A 111 -1.06 -11.65 18.29
CA GLU A 111 -0.78 -11.08 16.96
C GLU A 111 -2.09 -11.01 16.16
N HIS A 112 -2.18 -10.06 15.24
CA HIS A 112 -3.34 -9.94 14.37
C HIS A 112 -3.48 -11.14 13.44
N ILE A 113 -4.66 -11.75 13.44
CA ILE A 113 -5.06 -12.72 12.43
C ILE A 113 -5.91 -11.96 11.42
N ILE A 114 -5.29 -11.56 10.33
CA ILE A 114 -5.85 -10.61 9.37
C ILE A 114 -6.57 -11.39 8.26
N ASN A 115 -7.76 -10.92 7.85
CA ASN A 115 -8.45 -11.45 6.68
C ASN A 115 -7.86 -10.87 5.38
N ALA A 116 -8.38 -11.29 4.21
CA ALA A 116 -7.91 -10.75 2.92
C ALA A 116 -8.16 -9.24 2.74
N GLU A 117 -9.04 -8.64 3.55
CA GLU A 117 -9.44 -7.23 3.52
C GLU A 117 -8.66 -6.37 4.52
N HIS A 118 -7.63 -6.92 5.16
CA HIS A 118 -6.80 -6.25 6.17
C HIS A 118 -7.47 -5.94 7.52
N TYR A 119 -8.62 -6.56 7.78
CA TYR A 119 -9.28 -6.51 9.08
C TYR A 119 -8.82 -7.65 9.98
N CYS A 120 -8.54 -7.33 11.23
CA CYS A 120 -8.31 -8.35 12.25
C CYS A 120 -9.60 -9.14 12.47
N THR A 121 -9.55 -10.45 12.25
CA THR A 121 -10.68 -11.36 12.46
C THR A 121 -11.12 -11.46 13.93
N VAL A 122 -10.31 -10.95 14.86
CA VAL A 122 -10.58 -10.98 16.30
C VAL A 122 -11.24 -9.68 16.77
N CYS A 123 -10.64 -8.51 16.49
CA CYS A 123 -11.21 -7.23 16.93
C CYS A 123 -12.11 -6.56 15.89
N GLY A 124 -12.10 -7.01 14.64
CA GLY A 124 -12.89 -6.41 13.55
C GLY A 124 -12.36 -5.06 13.07
N GLU A 125 -11.23 -4.60 13.60
CA GLU A 125 -10.60 -3.34 13.23
C GLU A 125 -9.60 -3.52 12.09
N LEU A 126 -9.44 -2.45 11.31
CA LEU A 126 -8.46 -2.37 10.24
C LEU A 126 -7.05 -2.31 10.85
N VAL A 127 -6.16 -3.19 10.42
CA VAL A 127 -4.79 -3.26 10.92
C VAL A 127 -3.84 -2.73 9.86
N GLY A 128 -2.92 -1.84 10.23
CA GLY A 128 -1.82 -1.41 9.34
C GLY A 128 -1.96 -0.02 8.71
N THR A 129 -2.82 0.87 9.23
CA THR A 129 -2.86 2.27 8.77
C THR A 129 -1.91 3.19 9.54
N ASP A 130 -0.86 2.68 10.20
CA ASP A 130 0.00 3.50 11.06
C ASP A 130 0.75 4.54 10.23
N GLY A 131 0.22 5.75 10.23
CA GLY A 131 0.64 6.85 9.38
C GLY A 131 -0.21 7.10 8.13
N LEU A 132 -0.97 6.13 7.61
CA LEU A 132 -1.81 6.32 6.41
C LEU A 132 -3.00 7.22 6.72
N ILE A 133 -3.16 8.27 5.92
CA ILE A 133 -4.24 9.26 6.00
C ILE A 133 -5.11 9.07 4.76
N PHE A 134 -6.43 9.04 4.96
CA PHE A 134 -7.40 8.85 3.88
C PHE A 134 -8.31 10.06 3.70
N ASP A 135 -8.56 10.45 2.46
CA ASP A 135 -9.67 11.33 2.09
C ASP A 135 -10.86 10.50 1.59
N VAL A 136 -12.04 10.81 2.12
CA VAL A 136 -13.34 10.20 1.76
C VAL A 136 -14.39 11.25 1.38
N SER A 137 -13.96 12.50 1.16
CA SER A 137 -14.82 13.66 0.92
C SER A 137 -15.76 13.50 -0.28
N ASN A 138 -15.37 12.69 -1.27
CA ASN A 138 -16.19 12.41 -2.45
C ASN A 138 -17.36 11.44 -2.20
N GLY A 139 -17.34 10.67 -1.10
CA GLY A 139 -18.40 9.74 -0.70
C GLY A 139 -18.59 8.50 -1.58
N VAL A 140 -17.71 8.26 -2.56
CA VAL A 140 -17.77 7.15 -3.54
C VAL A 140 -16.59 6.20 -3.39
N SER A 141 -15.41 6.73 -3.07
CA SER A 141 -14.15 6.00 -2.92
C SER A 141 -13.30 6.63 -1.81
N ALA A 142 -12.33 5.88 -1.33
CA ALA A 142 -11.28 6.39 -0.46
C ALA A 142 -10.00 6.64 -1.28
N THR A 143 -9.31 7.74 -0.96
CA THR A 143 -8.01 8.08 -1.50
C THR A 143 -7.00 8.03 -0.37
N VAL A 144 -5.84 7.38 -0.57
CA VAL A 144 -4.70 7.56 0.34
C VAL A 144 -4.15 8.96 0.07
N PHE A 145 -4.31 9.86 1.03
CA PHE A 145 -4.00 11.29 0.91
C PHE A 145 -2.68 11.68 1.59
N GLY A 146 -2.11 10.80 2.41
CA GLY A 146 -0.80 11.07 3.01
C GLY A 146 -0.29 9.92 3.85
N TYR A 147 0.99 9.98 4.17
CA TYR A 147 1.66 9.06 5.08
C TYR A 147 2.49 9.84 6.10
N THR A 148 2.31 9.54 7.39
CA THR A 148 3.10 10.12 8.50
C THR A 148 3.82 9.07 9.33
N GLY A 149 3.80 7.82 8.87
CA GLY A 149 4.43 6.70 9.56
C GLY A 149 5.93 6.63 9.27
N ALA A 150 6.59 5.64 9.88
CA ALA A 150 8.01 5.36 9.68
C ALA A 150 8.27 3.87 9.43
N ASP A 151 7.23 3.14 9.04
CA ASP A 151 7.31 1.70 8.83
C ASP A 151 8.03 1.37 7.53
N ALA A 152 8.92 0.38 7.60
CA ALA A 152 9.61 -0.12 6.43
C ALA A 152 8.71 -0.91 5.46
N ASN A 153 7.55 -1.37 5.94
CA ASN A 153 6.59 -2.15 5.16
C ASN A 153 5.21 -1.56 5.35
N VAL A 154 4.71 -0.86 4.33
CA VAL A 154 3.37 -0.26 4.37
C VAL A 154 2.41 -1.13 3.59
N VAL A 155 1.21 -1.32 4.14
CA VAL A 155 0.14 -2.06 3.48
C VAL A 155 -1.06 -1.13 3.30
N ILE A 156 -1.37 -0.81 2.05
CA ILE A 156 -2.54 -0.03 1.72
C ILE A 156 -3.75 -0.97 1.69
N PRO A 157 -4.78 -0.74 2.52
CA PRO A 157 -5.96 -1.59 2.56
C PRO A 157 -6.82 -1.38 1.31
N ALA A 158 -7.47 -2.44 0.82
CA ALA A 158 -8.41 -2.32 -0.31
C ALA A 158 -9.67 -1.53 0.04
N TRP A 159 -10.02 -1.46 1.32
CA TRP A 159 -11.21 -0.78 1.84
C TRP A 159 -10.86 0.13 3.01
N TYR A 160 -11.52 1.28 3.05
CA TYR A 160 -11.47 2.20 4.19
C TYR A 160 -12.87 2.78 4.43
N ASN A 161 -13.40 2.60 5.64
CA ASN A 161 -14.77 3.01 6.01
C ASN A 161 -15.87 2.54 5.04
N GLY A 162 -15.74 1.30 4.52
CA GLY A 162 -16.70 0.72 3.58
C GLY A 162 -16.61 1.30 2.15
N LEU A 163 -15.64 2.17 1.88
CA LEU A 163 -15.31 2.68 0.56
C LEU A 163 -14.09 1.96 0.01
N LEU A 164 -14.11 1.70 -1.30
CA LEU A 164 -12.98 1.09 -1.98
C LEU A 164 -11.84 2.10 -2.10
N VAL A 165 -10.60 1.70 -1.80
CA VAL A 165 -9.41 2.53 -1.96
C VAL A 165 -8.97 2.46 -3.42
N THR A 166 -9.15 3.54 -4.17
CA THR A 166 -8.93 3.55 -5.63
C THR A 166 -7.75 4.39 -6.08
N THR A 167 -7.20 5.21 -5.19
CA THR A 167 -6.17 6.21 -5.54
C THR A 167 -5.14 6.32 -4.43
N ILE A 168 -3.87 6.36 -4.83
CA ILE A 168 -2.77 6.91 -4.02
C ILE A 168 -2.55 8.31 -4.55
N ASP A 169 -2.76 9.34 -3.73
CA ASP A 169 -2.68 10.73 -4.17
C ASP A 169 -1.24 11.21 -4.41
N GLU A 170 -1.11 12.47 -4.81
CA GLU A 170 0.16 13.16 -4.95
C GLU A 170 0.96 13.17 -3.62
N ASP A 171 2.28 13.01 -3.73
CA ASP A 171 3.26 13.12 -2.64
C ASP A 171 3.05 12.21 -1.41
N VAL A 172 2.16 11.20 -1.47
CA VAL A 172 1.77 10.40 -0.29
C VAL A 172 2.97 9.82 0.47
N PHE A 173 3.94 9.25 -0.25
CA PHE A 173 5.17 8.68 0.30
C PHE A 173 6.41 9.47 -0.13
N TYR A 174 6.28 10.78 -0.40
CA TYR A 174 7.43 11.60 -0.77
C TYR A 174 8.57 11.51 0.28
N ASP A 175 9.80 11.27 -0.17
CA ASP A 175 11.03 11.21 0.66
C ASP A 175 10.93 10.18 1.81
N CYS A 176 10.20 9.08 1.57
CA CYS A 176 10.06 7.99 2.54
C CYS A 176 11.21 6.99 2.43
N ASP A 177 12.45 7.42 2.69
CA ASP A 177 13.67 6.57 2.64
C ASP A 177 13.63 5.33 3.56
N GLY A 178 12.79 5.34 4.59
CA GLY A 178 12.58 4.17 5.45
C GLY A 178 11.74 3.08 4.81
N LEU A 179 10.94 3.41 3.78
CA LEU A 179 9.98 2.52 3.12
C LEU A 179 10.71 1.55 2.19
N THR A 180 10.76 0.28 2.58
CA THR A 180 11.42 -0.77 1.79
C THR A 180 10.48 -1.57 0.90
N ASN A 181 9.19 -1.58 1.24
CA ASN A 181 8.13 -2.29 0.54
C ASN A 181 6.77 -1.62 0.77
N VAL A 182 5.97 -1.53 -0.28
CA VAL A 182 4.57 -1.08 -0.23
C VAL A 182 3.67 -2.11 -0.89
N THR A 183 2.63 -2.53 -0.18
CA THR A 183 1.57 -3.38 -0.76
C THR A 183 0.44 -2.50 -1.25
N ILE A 184 0.25 -2.45 -2.56
CA ILE A 184 -0.81 -1.70 -3.24
C ILE A 184 -1.94 -2.70 -3.59
N PRO A 185 -3.21 -2.46 -3.18
CA PRO A 185 -4.29 -3.39 -3.43
C PRO A 185 -4.82 -3.29 -4.87
N ASP A 186 -5.39 -4.39 -5.38
CA ASP A 186 -6.01 -4.51 -6.72
C ASP A 186 -7.19 -3.56 -6.99
N SER A 187 -7.59 -2.78 -5.98
CA SER A 187 -8.59 -1.75 -6.14
C SER A 187 -8.02 -0.41 -6.62
N VAL A 188 -6.72 -0.19 -6.49
CA VAL A 188 -6.06 1.07 -6.88
C VAL A 188 -5.99 1.16 -8.40
N THR A 189 -6.55 2.22 -8.94
CA THR A 189 -6.57 2.51 -10.38
C THR A 189 -5.63 3.63 -10.80
N MET A 190 -5.14 4.42 -9.83
CA MET A 190 -4.32 5.61 -10.06
C MET A 190 -3.28 5.79 -8.97
N ILE A 191 -2.04 6.02 -9.38
CA ILE A 191 -0.94 6.45 -8.53
C ILE A 191 -0.61 7.89 -8.90
N GLY A 192 -0.68 8.80 -7.94
CA GLY A 192 -0.52 10.24 -8.13
C GLY A 192 0.90 10.66 -8.50
N SER A 193 1.04 11.94 -8.86
CA SER A 193 2.35 12.53 -9.12
C SER A 193 3.23 12.45 -7.88
N SER A 194 4.51 12.16 -8.06
CA SER A 194 5.51 12.11 -6.99
C SER A 194 5.15 11.21 -5.80
N ALA A 195 4.20 10.27 -5.95
CA ALA A 195 3.65 9.48 -4.85
C ALA A 195 4.71 8.69 -4.08
N PHE A 196 5.80 8.26 -4.73
CA PHE A 196 6.98 7.60 -4.16
C PHE A 196 8.27 8.33 -4.52
N TYR A 197 8.21 9.63 -4.78
CA TYR A 197 9.39 10.42 -5.16
C TYR A 197 10.47 10.36 -4.05
N ASP A 198 11.73 10.15 -4.43
CA ASP A 198 12.89 9.99 -3.54
C ASP A 198 12.66 8.94 -2.41
N CYS A 199 11.91 7.86 -2.68
CA CYS A 199 11.87 6.69 -1.80
C CYS A 199 13.09 5.79 -2.03
N ASP A 200 14.31 6.21 -1.67
CA ASP A 200 15.52 5.44 -1.95
C ASP A 200 15.59 4.13 -1.12
N GLY A 201 14.79 3.98 -0.07
CA GLY A 201 14.64 2.70 0.63
C GLY A 201 13.93 1.62 -0.18
N LEU A 202 13.12 1.99 -1.18
CA LEU A 202 12.18 1.10 -1.84
C LEU A 202 12.92 0.12 -2.76
N THR A 203 12.96 -1.15 -2.37
CA THR A 203 13.74 -2.17 -3.11
C THR A 203 12.94 -2.88 -4.19
N ASN A 204 11.62 -2.93 -4.00
CA ASN A 204 10.68 -3.54 -4.92
C ASN A 204 9.30 -2.91 -4.80
N VAL A 205 8.52 -3.01 -5.87
CA VAL A 205 7.11 -2.60 -5.89
C VAL A 205 6.29 -3.56 -6.74
N THR A 206 5.06 -3.84 -6.30
CA THR A 206 4.07 -4.55 -7.12
C THR A 206 3.01 -3.55 -7.59
N ILE A 207 2.91 -3.36 -8.90
CA ILE A 207 1.87 -2.55 -9.54
C ILE A 207 0.68 -3.48 -9.87
N PRO A 208 -0.53 -3.21 -9.34
CA PRO A 208 -1.71 -4.00 -9.68
C PRO A 208 -2.18 -3.81 -11.13
N ASP A 209 -2.83 -4.83 -11.72
CA ASP A 209 -3.38 -4.77 -13.09
C ASP A 209 -4.46 -3.70 -13.25
N SER A 210 -5.13 -3.33 -12.15
CA SER A 210 -6.14 -2.27 -12.11
C SER A 210 -5.58 -0.87 -12.35
N VAL A 211 -4.26 -0.66 -12.19
CA VAL A 211 -3.63 0.66 -12.38
C VAL A 211 -3.64 1.02 -13.86
N THR A 212 -4.24 2.16 -14.16
CA THR A 212 -4.35 2.68 -15.54
C THR A 212 -3.54 3.94 -15.78
N MET A 213 -3.12 4.63 -14.71
CA MET A 213 -2.39 5.89 -14.76
C MET A 213 -1.40 6.01 -13.60
N ILE A 214 -0.19 6.45 -13.92
CA ILE A 214 0.86 6.76 -12.94
C ILE A 214 1.35 8.19 -13.21
N GLY A 215 1.20 9.05 -12.20
CA GLY A 215 1.46 10.48 -12.26
C GLY A 215 2.93 10.86 -12.43
N SER A 216 3.17 12.13 -12.69
CA SER A 216 4.50 12.62 -13.04
C SER A 216 5.48 12.36 -11.91
N SER A 217 6.68 11.88 -12.23
CA SER A 217 7.76 11.63 -11.27
C SER A 217 7.40 10.67 -10.12
N ALA A 218 6.32 9.87 -10.24
CA ALA A 218 5.81 9.04 -9.16
C ALA A 218 6.87 8.11 -8.53
N PHE A 219 7.86 7.65 -9.31
CA PHE A 219 8.94 6.77 -8.84
C PHE A 219 10.34 7.36 -9.12
N TYR A 220 10.42 8.66 -9.35
CA TYR A 220 11.72 9.32 -9.54
C TYR A 220 12.51 9.29 -8.24
N GLY A 221 13.82 9.01 -8.32
CA GLY A 221 14.71 8.93 -7.14
C GLY A 221 14.55 7.66 -6.28
N CYS A 222 13.73 6.70 -6.71
CA CYS A 222 13.69 5.36 -6.13
C CYS A 222 14.92 4.54 -6.59
N ASP A 223 16.13 4.97 -6.25
CA ASP A 223 17.37 4.46 -6.86
C ASP A 223 17.72 3.03 -6.41
N SER A 224 17.22 2.58 -5.24
CA SER A 224 17.38 1.20 -4.79
C SER A 224 16.34 0.21 -5.36
N LEU A 225 15.41 0.64 -6.22
CA LEU A 225 14.48 -0.28 -6.90
C LEU A 225 15.25 -1.26 -7.77
N THR A 226 15.22 -2.54 -7.39
CA THR A 226 15.87 -3.63 -8.14
C THR A 226 14.86 -4.53 -8.83
N SER A 227 13.60 -4.54 -8.38
CA SER A 227 12.55 -5.41 -8.92
C SER A 227 11.22 -4.70 -9.01
N VAL A 228 10.60 -4.71 -10.19
CA VAL A 228 9.24 -4.22 -10.42
C VAL A 228 8.38 -5.41 -10.81
N TYR A 229 7.34 -5.67 -10.03
CA TYR A 229 6.35 -6.69 -10.31
C TYR A 229 5.10 -6.04 -10.88
N TYR A 230 4.51 -6.66 -11.90
CA TYR A 230 3.19 -6.29 -12.39
C TYR A 230 2.23 -7.46 -12.28
N ALA A 231 1.04 -7.21 -11.73
CA ALA A 231 0.03 -8.24 -11.54
C ALA A 231 -0.76 -8.57 -12.81
N GLY A 232 -0.68 -7.71 -13.84
CA GLY A 232 -1.30 -7.92 -15.15
C GLY A 232 -0.40 -8.66 -16.14
N ASP A 233 -0.54 -8.31 -17.41
CA ASP A 233 0.24 -8.85 -18.52
C ASP A 233 0.95 -7.74 -19.33
N ILE A 234 1.74 -8.11 -20.34
CA ILE A 234 2.45 -7.11 -21.16
C ILE A 234 1.47 -6.19 -21.91
N ALA A 235 0.31 -6.70 -22.33
CA ALA A 235 -0.65 -5.91 -23.11
C ALA A 235 -1.30 -4.81 -22.27
N SER A 236 -1.68 -5.14 -21.03
CA SER A 236 -2.21 -4.21 -20.03
C SER A 236 -1.14 -3.22 -19.55
N TRP A 237 0.11 -3.64 -19.37
CA TRP A 237 1.23 -2.73 -19.08
C TRP A 237 1.45 -1.70 -20.18
N CYS A 238 1.41 -2.11 -21.46
CA CYS A 238 1.48 -1.19 -22.61
C CYS A 238 0.34 -0.15 -22.62
N ALA A 239 -0.75 -0.40 -21.90
CA ALA A 239 -1.90 0.47 -21.80
C ALA A 239 -1.87 1.37 -20.54
N ILE A 240 -0.86 1.29 -19.68
CA ILE A 240 -0.73 2.25 -18.58
C ILE A 240 -0.26 3.61 -19.14
N ASP A 241 -0.90 4.69 -18.72
CA ASP A 241 -0.44 6.05 -19.02
C ASP A 241 0.55 6.50 -17.95
N PHE A 242 1.84 6.46 -18.28
CA PHE A 242 2.90 7.01 -17.43
C PHE A 242 3.14 8.47 -17.82
N ALA A 243 2.86 9.37 -16.89
CA ALA A 243 3.08 10.80 -17.06
C ALA A 243 4.58 11.17 -17.09
N GLU A 244 4.92 12.45 -16.91
CA GLU A 244 6.29 12.94 -17.16
C GLU A 244 7.30 12.59 -16.05
N GLY A 245 8.58 12.95 -16.25
CA GLY A 245 9.52 13.13 -15.15
C GLY A 245 9.97 11.90 -14.35
N GLY A 246 9.82 10.69 -14.87
CA GLY A 246 10.20 9.46 -14.14
C GLY A 246 9.04 8.79 -13.42
N ALA A 247 7.85 8.87 -14.00
CA ALA A 247 6.66 8.14 -13.55
C ALA A 247 6.83 6.60 -13.58
N ASN A 248 7.67 6.05 -14.47
CA ASN A 248 7.79 4.60 -14.59
C ASN A 248 8.80 4.03 -13.58
N PRO A 249 8.43 3.05 -12.74
CA PRO A 249 9.35 2.44 -11.77
C PRO A 249 10.50 1.64 -12.42
N LEU A 250 10.44 1.36 -13.73
CA LEU A 250 11.55 0.77 -14.48
C LEU A 250 12.70 1.74 -14.75
N LEU A 251 12.53 3.04 -14.48
CA LEU A 251 13.57 4.05 -14.73
C LEU A 251 14.88 3.75 -13.99
N SER A 252 14.80 3.16 -12.79
CA SER A 252 15.96 2.72 -12.00
C SER A 252 16.68 1.49 -12.57
N ARG A 253 16.31 1.04 -13.79
CA ARG A 253 16.83 -0.18 -14.47
C ARG A 253 16.51 -1.46 -13.70
N ALA A 254 15.42 -1.43 -12.96
CA ALA A 254 14.90 -2.56 -12.20
C ALA A 254 14.56 -3.73 -13.13
N ASP A 255 14.71 -4.95 -12.61
CA ASP A 255 14.23 -6.14 -13.28
C ASP A 255 12.70 -6.15 -13.31
N PHE A 256 12.11 -6.45 -14.47
CA PHE A 256 10.66 -6.49 -14.64
C PHE A 256 10.13 -7.91 -14.51
N TYR A 257 9.07 -8.09 -13.71
CA TYR A 257 8.46 -9.39 -13.42
C TYR A 257 6.97 -9.38 -13.73
N ILE A 258 6.50 -10.43 -14.39
CA ILE A 258 5.08 -10.73 -14.58
C ILE A 258 4.83 -12.13 -14.08
N SER A 259 3.76 -12.33 -13.29
CA SER A 259 3.46 -13.64 -12.67
C SER A 259 4.66 -14.22 -11.88
N ASN A 260 5.46 -13.35 -11.27
CA ASN A 260 6.72 -13.67 -10.57
C ASN A 260 7.83 -14.29 -11.44
N GLU A 261 7.71 -14.21 -12.76
CA GLU A 261 8.77 -14.59 -13.70
C GLU A 261 9.43 -13.35 -14.28
N LYS A 262 10.77 -13.32 -14.26
CA LYS A 262 11.55 -12.21 -14.85
C LYS A 262 11.36 -12.20 -16.36
N VAL A 263 10.95 -11.04 -16.89
CA VAL A 263 10.91 -10.78 -18.33
C VAL A 263 12.33 -10.49 -18.79
N VAL A 264 12.96 -11.46 -19.46
CA VAL A 264 14.33 -11.32 -19.99
C VAL A 264 14.32 -10.68 -21.38
N ASP A 265 13.42 -11.16 -22.23
CA ASP A 265 13.18 -10.67 -23.57
C ASP A 265 11.74 -10.15 -23.64
N LEU A 266 11.58 -8.92 -24.09
CA LEU A 266 10.26 -8.30 -24.16
C LEU A 266 9.56 -8.73 -25.45
N VAL A 267 8.39 -9.35 -25.32
CA VAL A 267 7.51 -9.67 -26.45
C VAL A 267 6.22 -8.89 -26.28
N ILE A 268 6.03 -7.87 -27.11
CA ILE A 268 4.75 -7.14 -27.20
C ILE A 268 3.78 -8.03 -27.98
N PRO A 269 2.69 -8.52 -27.34
CA PRO A 269 1.84 -9.54 -27.94
C PRO A 269 0.92 -8.98 -29.03
N ASP A 270 0.42 -9.88 -29.86
CA ASP A 270 -0.63 -9.60 -30.83
C ASP A 270 -1.87 -9.00 -30.14
N GLY A 271 -2.43 -7.96 -30.74
CA GLY A 271 -3.59 -7.24 -30.23
C GLY A 271 -3.25 -5.87 -29.64
N VAL A 272 -2.01 -5.68 -29.15
CA VAL A 272 -1.53 -4.37 -28.71
C VAL A 272 -1.49 -3.43 -29.92
N LYS A 273 -2.17 -2.28 -29.80
CA LYS A 273 -2.24 -1.26 -30.85
C LYS A 273 -1.33 -0.07 -30.58
N ILE A 274 -1.14 0.26 -29.32
CA ILE A 274 -0.41 1.43 -28.87
C ILE A 274 0.50 0.96 -27.75
N ILE A 275 1.77 1.34 -27.82
CA ILE A 275 2.69 1.27 -26.69
C ILE A 275 2.73 2.68 -26.10
N ARG A 276 2.09 2.88 -24.94
CA ARG A 276 1.86 4.20 -24.38
C ARG A 276 3.12 4.91 -23.90
N ASN A 277 2.97 6.20 -23.67
CA ASN A 277 3.98 7.09 -23.12
C ASN A 277 4.81 6.39 -22.03
N ARG A 278 6.13 6.37 -22.21
CA ARG A 278 7.11 5.86 -21.23
C ARG A 278 6.89 4.43 -20.74
N ALA A 279 6.08 3.59 -21.41
CA ALA A 279 5.71 2.26 -20.92
C ALA A 279 6.92 1.38 -20.54
N PHE A 280 8.04 1.50 -21.23
CA PHE A 280 9.27 0.76 -20.94
C PHE A 280 10.49 1.69 -20.81
N CYS A 281 10.28 2.95 -20.41
CA CYS A 281 11.38 3.89 -20.17
C CYS A 281 12.32 3.36 -19.07
N GLY A 282 13.63 3.30 -19.35
CA GLY A 282 14.67 2.77 -18.47
C GLY A 282 14.74 1.24 -18.39
N ALA A 283 13.89 0.53 -19.15
CA ALA A 283 13.82 -0.92 -19.05
C ALA A 283 15.11 -1.60 -19.55
N ASN A 284 15.50 -2.67 -18.87
CA ASN A 284 16.79 -3.32 -19.05
C ASN A 284 16.75 -4.54 -20.01
N PHE A 285 15.86 -4.51 -21.00
CA PHE A 285 15.70 -5.62 -21.95
C PHE A 285 16.79 -5.60 -23.02
N LYS A 286 17.37 -6.76 -23.31
CA LYS A 286 18.35 -6.88 -24.40
C LYS A 286 17.70 -6.94 -25.77
N THR A 287 16.57 -7.64 -25.85
CA THR A 287 15.81 -7.82 -27.08
C THR A 287 14.35 -7.42 -26.86
N ILE A 288 13.78 -6.81 -27.88
CA ILE A 288 12.37 -6.40 -27.92
C ILE A 288 11.78 -6.89 -29.24
N ILE A 289 10.72 -7.67 -29.15
CA ILE A 289 9.91 -8.14 -30.27
C ILE A 289 8.59 -7.40 -30.22
N ILE A 290 8.35 -6.55 -31.20
CA ILE A 290 7.11 -5.80 -31.33
C ILE A 290 6.23 -6.52 -32.34
N SER A 291 5.01 -6.92 -31.94
CA SER A 291 4.04 -7.53 -32.86
C SER A 291 3.63 -6.57 -33.98
N ASP A 292 3.36 -7.13 -35.16
CA ASP A 292 2.78 -6.43 -36.30
C ASP A 292 1.45 -5.74 -36.00
N SER A 293 0.78 -6.04 -34.88
CA SER A 293 -0.47 -5.38 -34.55
C SER A 293 -0.33 -3.93 -34.06
N VAL A 294 0.88 -3.52 -33.67
CA VAL A 294 1.19 -2.20 -33.11
C VAL A 294 1.17 -1.14 -34.21
N LYS A 295 0.51 -0.01 -33.92
CA LYS A 295 0.38 1.14 -34.83
C LYS A 295 1.19 2.33 -34.35
N ASP A 296 1.20 2.57 -33.05
CA ASP A 296 1.82 3.76 -32.48
C ASP A 296 2.74 3.38 -31.32
N ILE A 297 3.97 3.88 -31.37
CA ILE A 297 4.94 3.85 -30.27
C ILE A 297 4.98 5.29 -29.76
N GLU A 298 4.40 5.55 -28.58
CA GLU A 298 4.26 6.91 -28.07
C GLU A 298 5.54 7.46 -27.43
N ARG A 299 5.44 8.67 -26.88
CA ARG A 299 6.57 9.46 -26.39
C ARG A 299 7.38 8.70 -25.35
N SER A 300 8.69 8.65 -25.55
CA SER A 300 9.67 8.00 -24.65
C SER A 300 9.36 6.54 -24.28
N ALA A 301 8.54 5.83 -25.08
CA ALA A 301 8.10 4.47 -24.75
C ALA A 301 9.25 3.51 -24.41
N PHE A 302 10.42 3.67 -25.04
CA PHE A 302 11.62 2.87 -24.83
C PHE A 302 12.87 3.76 -24.59
N ALA A 303 12.71 4.98 -24.06
CA ALA A 303 13.86 5.83 -23.75
C ALA A 303 14.76 5.19 -22.66
N ASN A 304 16.07 5.46 -22.70
CA ASN A 304 17.07 4.97 -21.74
C ASN A 304 17.11 3.43 -21.60
N CYS A 305 16.70 2.69 -22.64
CA CYS A 305 16.77 1.23 -22.65
C CYS A 305 18.19 0.77 -23.00
N ASP A 306 19.17 1.04 -22.14
CA ASP A 306 20.58 0.91 -22.52
C ASP A 306 21.05 -0.53 -22.73
N SER A 307 20.28 -1.55 -22.33
CA SER A 307 20.63 -2.94 -22.70
C SER A 307 20.19 -3.32 -24.11
N LEU A 308 19.31 -2.53 -24.73
CA LEU A 308 18.75 -2.83 -26.04
C LEU A 308 19.83 -2.69 -27.11
N THR A 309 20.17 -3.80 -27.77
CA THR A 309 21.21 -3.78 -28.81
C THR A 309 20.66 -3.57 -30.22
N SER A 310 19.41 -3.95 -30.44
CA SER A 310 18.74 -3.87 -31.74
C SER A 310 17.22 -3.84 -31.58
N VAL A 311 16.53 -3.14 -32.47
CA VAL A 311 15.06 -3.17 -32.55
C VAL A 311 14.57 -3.25 -33.99
N THR A 312 13.51 -4.04 -34.19
CA THR A 312 12.74 -4.07 -35.44
C THR A 312 11.40 -3.44 -35.19
N ILE A 313 11.14 -2.31 -35.85
CA ILE A 313 9.85 -1.64 -35.87
C ILE A 313 8.99 -2.33 -36.95
N PRO A 314 7.85 -2.92 -36.58
CA PRO A 314 7.08 -3.75 -37.50
C PRO A 314 6.32 -2.94 -38.55
N ASP A 315 5.81 -3.65 -39.55
CA ASP A 315 5.32 -3.07 -40.80
C ASP A 315 4.03 -2.25 -40.66
N LEU A 316 3.26 -2.40 -39.58
CA LEU A 316 2.03 -1.61 -39.35
C LEU A 316 2.22 -0.39 -38.44
N VAL A 317 3.43 -0.16 -37.91
CA VAL A 317 3.71 1.06 -37.13
C VAL A 317 3.68 2.25 -38.07
N THR A 318 2.88 3.25 -37.74
CA THR A 318 2.75 4.50 -38.49
C THR A 318 3.54 5.64 -37.85
N THR A 319 3.68 5.61 -36.52
CA THR A 319 4.30 6.69 -35.74
C THR A 319 5.31 6.13 -34.75
N ILE A 320 6.53 6.70 -34.79
CA ILE A 320 7.53 6.57 -33.74
C ILE A 320 7.58 7.91 -33.01
N GLY A 321 7.13 7.94 -31.77
CA GLY A 321 6.88 9.16 -31.00
C GLY A 321 8.14 9.87 -30.51
N GLU A 322 7.94 11.09 -30.01
CA GLU A 322 9.01 11.94 -29.51
C GLU A 322 9.86 11.20 -28.46
N TRP A 323 11.19 11.24 -28.58
CA TRP A 323 12.11 10.55 -27.67
C TRP A 323 11.89 9.03 -27.53
N ALA A 324 11.14 8.35 -28.41
CA ALA A 324 10.72 6.95 -28.24
C ALA A 324 11.87 5.99 -27.88
N PHE A 325 13.06 6.17 -28.45
CA PHE A 325 14.29 5.40 -28.18
C PHE A 325 15.45 6.33 -27.77
N TYR A 326 15.15 7.47 -27.16
CA TYR A 326 16.15 8.44 -26.70
C TYR A 326 17.19 7.78 -25.77
N SER A 327 18.48 8.08 -25.97
CA SER A 327 19.60 7.59 -25.16
C SER A 327 19.63 6.07 -24.97
N CYS A 328 19.23 5.29 -25.97
CA CYS A 328 19.47 3.85 -25.97
C CYS A 328 20.92 3.57 -26.38
N ASP A 329 21.87 3.78 -25.47
CA ASP A 329 23.28 3.94 -25.84
C ASP A 329 23.91 2.69 -26.47
N ASN A 330 23.47 1.48 -26.13
CA ASN A 330 23.97 0.25 -26.78
C ASN A 330 23.18 -0.16 -28.04
N LEU A 331 22.19 0.63 -28.46
CA LEU A 331 21.42 0.35 -29.67
C LEU A 331 22.32 0.55 -30.89
N THR A 332 22.60 -0.55 -31.59
CA THR A 332 23.52 -0.54 -32.75
C THR A 332 22.80 -0.60 -34.08
N ASN A 333 21.66 -1.30 -34.12
CA ASN A 333 20.93 -1.60 -35.34
C ASN A 333 19.43 -1.35 -35.17
N VAL A 334 18.83 -0.61 -36.10
CA VAL A 334 17.38 -0.39 -36.16
C VAL A 334 16.87 -0.81 -37.53
N THR A 335 15.76 -1.54 -37.57
CA THR A 335 14.99 -1.75 -38.81
C THR A 335 13.66 -1.03 -38.70
N ILE A 336 13.35 -0.17 -39.67
CA ILE A 336 12.12 0.61 -39.75
C ILE A 336 11.18 -0.03 -40.77
N GLY A 337 9.99 -0.44 -40.31
CA GLY A 337 8.97 -1.11 -41.11
C GLY A 337 8.34 -0.22 -42.20
N ASN A 338 7.60 -0.86 -43.09
CA ASN A 338 7.12 -0.26 -44.34
C ASN A 338 6.10 0.89 -44.18
N SER A 339 5.34 0.92 -43.09
CA SER A 339 4.25 1.89 -42.90
C SER A 339 4.63 3.11 -42.07
N VAL A 340 5.87 3.23 -41.60
CA VAL A 340 6.28 4.36 -40.76
C VAL A 340 6.20 5.64 -41.60
N THR A 341 5.28 6.53 -41.25
CA THR A 341 5.09 7.82 -41.92
C THR A 341 5.71 8.98 -41.14
N THR A 342 5.86 8.80 -39.83
CA THR A 342 6.32 9.83 -38.90
C THR A 342 7.34 9.25 -37.94
N ILE A 343 8.51 9.89 -37.89
CA ILE A 343 9.50 9.76 -36.82
C ILE A 343 9.55 11.13 -36.15
N GLU A 344 9.08 11.20 -34.91
CA GLU A 344 8.97 12.46 -34.18
C GLU A 344 10.32 12.95 -33.64
N SER A 345 10.31 14.16 -33.06
CA SER A 345 11.49 14.84 -32.53
C SER A 345 12.32 13.92 -31.65
N ASN A 346 13.63 13.88 -31.94
CA ASN A 346 14.62 13.22 -31.09
C ASN A 346 14.34 11.74 -30.79
N ALA A 347 13.55 11.04 -31.62
CA ALA A 347 13.15 9.66 -31.37
C ALA A 347 14.34 8.71 -31.15
N PHE A 348 15.48 8.95 -31.81
CA PHE A 348 16.74 8.19 -31.65
C PHE A 348 17.91 9.10 -31.26
N TYR A 349 17.62 10.25 -30.66
CA TYR A 349 18.67 11.17 -30.21
C TYR A 349 19.48 10.52 -29.09
N ASP A 350 20.78 10.81 -29.06
CA ASP A 350 21.75 10.27 -28.11
C ASP A 350 21.93 8.74 -28.14
N CYS A 351 21.45 8.04 -29.18
CA CYS A 351 21.83 6.64 -29.39
C CYS A 351 23.29 6.54 -29.86
N GLU A 352 24.27 6.72 -28.98
CA GLU A 352 25.67 6.94 -29.34
C GLU A 352 26.29 5.83 -30.20
N ASN A 353 25.89 4.57 -30.01
CA ASN A 353 26.41 3.43 -30.76
C ASN A 353 25.56 3.03 -31.99
N LEU A 354 24.54 3.81 -32.35
CA LEU A 354 23.70 3.52 -33.52
C LEU A 354 24.52 3.71 -34.80
N THR A 355 24.76 2.59 -35.50
CA THR A 355 25.63 2.54 -36.69
C THR A 355 24.91 2.04 -37.93
N SER A 356 23.70 1.47 -37.79
CA SER A 356 22.92 0.99 -38.91
C SER A 356 21.43 1.24 -38.70
N VAL A 357 20.81 1.96 -39.63
CA VAL A 357 19.35 2.08 -39.72
C VAL A 357 18.91 1.61 -41.10
N VAL A 358 18.13 0.53 -41.14
CA VAL A 358 17.60 -0.04 -42.37
C VAL A 358 16.13 0.33 -42.50
N PHE A 359 15.75 0.97 -43.60
CA PHE A 359 14.36 1.21 -43.94
C PHE A 359 13.87 0.09 -44.86
N ALA A 360 12.75 -0.55 -44.49
CA ALA A 360 12.11 -1.55 -45.33
C ALA A 360 11.42 -0.90 -46.54
N ASP A 361 10.93 0.33 -46.39
CA ASP A 361 10.33 1.09 -47.48
C ASP A 361 11.38 1.73 -48.39
N THR A 362 10.96 2.05 -49.62
CA THR A 362 11.76 2.79 -50.61
C THR A 362 11.26 4.24 -50.77
N SER A 363 10.59 4.77 -49.74
CA SER A 363 10.03 6.12 -49.78
C SER A 363 11.14 7.16 -49.68
N THR A 364 10.89 8.35 -50.24
CA THR A 364 11.79 9.47 -50.07
C THR A 364 11.64 10.08 -48.68
N TRP A 365 12.74 10.13 -47.93
CA TRP A 365 12.82 10.79 -46.64
C TRP A 365 13.56 12.12 -46.75
N TYR A 366 13.19 13.07 -45.90
CA TYR A 366 13.87 14.36 -45.74
C TYR A 366 14.32 14.53 -44.30
N TYR A 367 15.46 15.19 -44.10
CA TYR A 367 15.95 15.58 -42.78
C TYR A 367 16.22 17.08 -42.69
N THR A 368 16.14 17.64 -41.48
CA THR A 368 16.52 19.01 -41.16
C THR A 368 17.00 19.11 -39.71
N ASP A 369 17.90 20.05 -39.44
CA ASP A 369 18.36 20.35 -38.07
C ASP A 369 17.49 21.46 -37.42
N ASN A 370 16.52 22.00 -38.16
CA ASN A 370 15.61 23.05 -37.70
C ASN A 370 14.22 22.47 -37.39
N TYR A 371 13.75 22.72 -36.17
CA TYR A 371 12.48 22.21 -35.68
C TYR A 371 11.25 22.79 -36.42
N GLU A 372 11.26 24.08 -36.75
CA GLU A 372 10.14 24.72 -37.47
C GLU A 372 10.03 24.19 -38.90
N ASP A 373 11.17 23.96 -39.57
CA ASP A 373 11.22 23.36 -40.90
C ASP A 373 10.63 21.93 -40.88
N TRP A 374 10.96 21.13 -39.86
CA TRP A 374 10.41 19.80 -39.67
C TRP A 374 8.90 19.83 -39.43
N GLN A 375 8.44 20.67 -38.50
CA GLN A 375 7.01 20.83 -38.19
C GLN A 375 6.19 21.21 -39.43
N ASN A 376 6.73 22.10 -40.27
CA ASN A 376 6.06 22.57 -41.47
C ASN A 376 6.37 21.71 -42.71
N LYS A 377 7.23 20.70 -42.59
CA LYS A 377 7.71 19.82 -43.67
C LYS A 377 8.31 20.59 -44.85
N VAL A 378 9.09 21.64 -44.58
CA VAL A 378 9.73 22.50 -45.58
C VAL A 378 11.25 22.50 -45.43
N ASN A 379 11.96 22.90 -46.49
CA ASN A 379 13.42 23.12 -46.50
C ASN A 379 14.32 21.93 -46.07
N GLY A 380 13.76 20.72 -45.92
CA GLY A 380 14.54 19.52 -45.63
C GLY A 380 15.41 19.06 -46.80
N THR A 381 16.51 18.39 -46.47
CA THR A 381 17.41 17.74 -47.43
C THR A 381 16.99 16.30 -47.60
N GLN A 382 16.93 15.81 -48.84
CA GLN A 382 16.62 14.40 -49.11
C GLN A 382 17.70 13.48 -48.53
N VAL A 383 17.28 12.42 -47.84
CA VAL A 383 18.18 11.36 -47.34
C VAL A 383 18.22 10.19 -48.32
N ASP A 384 19.41 9.68 -48.57
CA ASP A 384 19.59 8.35 -49.18
C ASP A 384 19.52 7.28 -48.09
N VAL A 385 18.34 6.67 -47.93
CA VAL A 385 18.10 5.60 -46.96
C VAL A 385 18.65 4.24 -47.40
N SER A 386 19.27 4.14 -48.59
CA SER A 386 19.93 2.92 -49.05
C SER A 386 21.32 2.71 -48.43
N ASP A 387 21.88 3.74 -47.78
CA ASP A 387 23.08 3.66 -46.95
C ASP A 387 22.69 3.65 -45.45
N PRO A 388 22.69 2.47 -44.80
CA PRO A 388 22.25 2.35 -43.41
C PRO A 388 23.12 3.12 -42.41
N ALA A 389 24.41 3.31 -42.70
CA ALA A 389 25.32 4.03 -41.82
C ALA A 389 25.06 5.53 -41.91
N ARG A 390 24.86 6.05 -43.13
CA ARG A 390 24.50 7.46 -43.31
C ARG A 390 23.15 7.79 -42.69
N ALA A 391 22.18 6.88 -42.81
CA ALA A 391 20.88 7.02 -42.17
C ALA A 391 21.00 7.07 -40.64
N ALA A 392 21.80 6.17 -40.04
CA ALA A 392 22.09 6.18 -38.61
C ALA A 392 22.72 7.49 -38.13
N ASP A 393 23.74 7.99 -38.83
CA ASP A 393 24.43 9.24 -38.48
C ASP A 393 23.48 10.44 -38.44
N LEU A 394 22.58 10.54 -39.43
CA LEU A 394 21.63 11.63 -39.53
C LEU A 394 20.49 11.50 -38.50
N LEU A 395 19.95 10.29 -38.31
CA LEU A 395 18.79 10.06 -37.43
C LEU A 395 19.06 10.40 -35.95
N ARG A 396 20.32 10.30 -35.52
CA ARG A 396 20.74 10.65 -34.15
C ARG A 396 20.65 12.14 -33.82
N TYR A 397 20.67 13.02 -34.83
CA TYR A 397 20.88 14.46 -34.61
C TYR A 397 19.96 15.38 -35.43
N SER A 398 19.01 14.82 -36.16
CA SER A 398 18.14 15.60 -37.05
C SER A 398 16.69 15.11 -37.04
N TYR A 399 15.80 15.96 -37.53
CA TYR A 399 14.37 15.70 -37.61
C TYR A 399 14.00 15.17 -38.99
N TRP A 400 13.24 14.06 -39.03
CA TRP A 400 12.92 13.35 -40.27
C TRP A 400 11.44 13.42 -40.62
N TYR A 401 11.14 13.52 -41.92
CA TYR A 401 9.75 13.53 -42.40
C TYR A 401 9.61 13.04 -43.85
N LYS A 402 8.39 12.61 -44.20
CA LYS A 402 7.94 12.36 -45.58
C LYS A 402 7.04 13.49 -46.09
N LEU A 403 7.08 13.76 -47.39
CA LEU A 403 6.19 14.68 -48.11
C LEU A 403 4.90 14.02 -48.60
#